data_AF-F5YAX1-F1
#
_entry.id   AF-F5YAX1-F1
#
_cell.length_a   1.000
_cell.length_b   1.000
_cell.length_c   1.000
_cell.angle_alpha   90.00
_cell.angle_beta   90.00
_cell.angle_gamma   90.00
#
_symmetry.space_group_name_H-M   'P 1'
#
loop_
_entity.id
_entity.type
_entity.pdbx_description
1 polymer ?
#
loop_
_entity_poly.entity_id
_entity_poly.type
_entity_poly.pdbx_seq_one_letter_code
_entity_poly.pdbx_strand_id
1 'polypeptide(L)'
;MYFKRLGALISLLALASFPLYASMISFLVVETGLSSEGSAGEYSALWEDGLMSAFFDAGHIVSNGHILRLEKNPSKVFPDEVEDDYYEAAAGGADYFVIALLEYKSQNGKYRPSGISVRVFNIESTDLVYQQNFAAGTGASLKEESTNAREAARAIIPHLKDR
;
A
#
# COMPACT_ATOMS: atom_id res chain seq x y z
N MET A 1 19.00 9.94 -52.94
CA MET A 1 17.91 9.08 -52.45
C MET A 1 18.34 8.28 -51.20
N TYR A 2 18.91 8.94 -50.17
CA TYR A 2 19.48 8.26 -48.98
C TYR A 2 19.05 8.85 -47.63
N PHE A 3 18.32 9.97 -47.60
CA PHE A 3 17.92 10.64 -46.36
C PHE A 3 16.61 10.14 -45.74
N LYS A 4 15.84 9.29 -46.42
CA LYS A 4 14.55 8.78 -45.91
C LYS A 4 14.66 7.55 -45.00
N ARG A 5 15.84 6.94 -44.87
CA ARG A 5 16.05 5.75 -44.01
C ARG A 5 16.63 6.06 -42.62
N LEU A 6 17.08 7.30 -42.38
CA LEU A 6 17.68 7.69 -41.10
C LEU A 6 16.65 8.08 -40.04
N GLY A 7 15.50 8.62 -40.46
CA GLY A 7 14.43 9.03 -39.53
C GLY A 7 13.70 7.87 -38.85
N ALA A 8 13.68 6.69 -39.48
CA ALA A 8 13.03 5.50 -38.91
C ALA A 8 13.85 4.84 -37.78
N LEU A 9 15.17 5.08 -37.72
CA LEU A 9 16.03 4.49 -36.70
C LEU A 9 15.97 5.25 -35.36
N ILE A 10 15.75 6.58 -35.41
CA ILE A 10 15.69 7.43 -34.21
C ILE A 10 14.35 7.24 -33.48
N SER A 11 13.25 7.00 -34.19
CA SER A 11 11.95 6.70 -33.58
C SER A 11 11.92 5.33 -32.89
N LEU A 12 12.75 4.38 -33.32
CA LEU A 12 12.81 3.04 -32.71
C LEU A 12 13.65 3.03 -31.41
N LEU A 13 14.69 3.87 -31.31
CA LEU A 13 15.47 4.00 -30.06
C LEU A 13 14.72 4.78 -28.97
N ALA A 14 13.80 5.68 -29.33
CA ALA A 14 12.97 6.41 -28.35
C ALA A 14 11.91 5.53 -27.65
N LEU A 15 11.61 4.34 -28.19
CA LEU A 15 10.69 3.37 -27.57
C LEU A 15 11.39 2.39 -26.62
N ALA A 16 12.73 2.37 -26.59
CA ALA A 16 13.51 1.46 -25.75
C ALA A 16 13.91 2.06 -24.38
N SER A 17 13.37 3.23 -24.03
CA SER A 17 13.74 4.00 -22.84
C SER A 17 12.64 4.04 -21.78
N PHE A 18 11.81 3.00 -21.69
CA PHE A 18 11.01 2.78 -20.47
C PHE A 18 11.82 1.82 -19.59
N PRO A 19 12.35 2.25 -18.43
CA PRO A 19 12.75 1.29 -17.42
C PRO A 19 11.46 0.61 -16.94
N LEU A 20 11.14 -0.54 -17.53
CA LEU A 20 10.00 -1.39 -17.19
C LEU A 20 10.37 -2.26 -15.97
N TYR A 21 10.94 -1.64 -14.94
CA TYR A 21 11.23 -2.32 -13.67
C TYR A 21 10.18 -1.92 -12.66
N ALA A 22 8.96 -2.40 -12.92
CA ALA A 22 7.87 -2.33 -11.96
C ALA A 22 8.29 -3.02 -10.66
N SER A 23 8.42 -2.27 -9.56
CA SER A 23 8.64 -2.88 -8.26
C SER A 23 7.49 -3.80 -7.88
N MET A 24 7.80 -4.93 -7.25
CA MET A 24 6.81 -5.79 -6.62
C MET A 24 6.51 -5.29 -5.21
N ILE A 25 5.23 -5.11 -4.90
CA ILE A 25 4.76 -4.53 -3.64
C ILE A 25 3.81 -5.52 -2.98
N SER A 26 4.08 -5.82 -1.71
CA SER A 26 3.19 -6.62 -0.88
C SER A 26 2.51 -5.75 0.17
N PHE A 27 1.19 -5.90 0.31
CA PHE A 27 0.36 -5.15 1.25
C PHE A 27 -0.09 -6.02 2.40
N LEU A 28 -0.08 -5.45 3.61
CA LEU A 28 -0.71 -6.01 4.79
C LEU A 28 -1.59 -4.95 5.45
N VAL A 29 -2.87 -5.25 5.62
CA VAL A 29 -3.78 -4.41 6.40
C VAL A 29 -3.84 -4.94 7.83
N VAL A 30 -3.61 -4.05 8.79
CA VAL A 30 -3.62 -4.37 10.22
C VAL A 30 -4.76 -3.63 10.91
N GLU A 31 -5.68 -4.37 11.51
CA GLU A 31 -6.80 -3.84 12.29
C GLU A 31 -6.45 -3.79 13.78
N THR A 32 -6.78 -2.69 14.44
CA THR A 32 -6.64 -2.52 15.89
C THR A 32 -7.84 -1.80 16.49
N GLY A 33 -8.01 -1.90 17.82
CA GLY A 33 -9.08 -1.16 18.52
C GLY A 33 -10.50 -1.73 18.33
N LEU A 34 -10.60 -2.92 17.74
CA LEU A 34 -11.83 -3.71 17.67
C LEU A 34 -11.95 -4.60 18.91
N SER A 35 -13.15 -4.73 19.46
CA SER A 35 -13.43 -5.80 20.42
C SER A 35 -13.36 -7.18 19.75
N SER A 36 -13.27 -8.25 20.55
CA SER A 36 -13.32 -9.64 20.06
C SER A 36 -14.53 -9.93 19.16
N GLU A 37 -15.67 -9.32 19.45
CA GLU A 37 -16.92 -9.41 18.66
C GLU A 37 -17.11 -8.23 17.68
N GLY A 38 -16.17 -7.29 17.65
CA GLY A 38 -16.24 -6.10 16.81
C GLY A 38 -15.97 -6.44 15.34
N SER A 39 -16.78 -5.87 14.45
CA SER A 39 -16.56 -5.96 13.01
C SER A 39 -16.00 -4.65 12.48
N ALA A 40 -14.92 -4.73 11.71
CA ALA A 40 -14.35 -3.63 10.95
C ALA A 40 -15.24 -3.17 9.79
N GLY A 41 -16.34 -3.87 9.51
CA GLY A 41 -17.16 -3.64 8.33
C GLY A 41 -16.36 -3.84 7.05
N GLU A 42 -16.54 -2.94 6.08
CA GLU A 42 -15.87 -3.00 4.77
C GLU A 42 -14.60 -2.13 4.71
N TYR A 43 -14.27 -1.38 5.76
CA TYR A 43 -13.22 -0.35 5.70
C TYR A 43 -11.84 -0.93 5.42
N SER A 44 -11.46 -2.06 6.05
CA SER A 44 -10.16 -2.69 5.83
C SER A 44 -9.98 -3.16 4.40
N ALA A 45 -11.01 -3.80 3.84
CA ALA A 45 -11.03 -4.23 2.44
C ALA A 45 -11.01 -3.06 1.46
N LEU A 46 -11.69 -1.95 1.77
CA LEU A 46 -11.65 -0.74 0.95
C LEU A 46 -10.27 -0.08 0.93
N TRP A 47 -9.56 -0.10 2.06
CA TRP A 47 -8.20 0.41 2.15
C TRP A 47 -7.21 -0.49 1.42
N GLU A 48 -7.34 -1.82 1.56
CA GLU A 48 -6.57 -2.80 0.79
C GLU A 48 -6.76 -2.59 -0.72
N ASP A 49 -8.00 -2.65 -1.21
CA ASP A 49 -8.34 -2.51 -2.64
C ASP A 49 -7.93 -1.14 -3.18
N GLY A 50 -8.17 -0.07 -2.42
CA GLY A 50 -7.83 1.30 -2.79
C GLY A 50 -6.32 1.50 -2.96
N LEU A 51 -5.52 0.96 -2.04
CA LEU A 51 -4.06 0.98 -2.15
C LEU A 51 -3.61 0.14 -3.35
N MET A 52 -3.98 -1.16 -3.38
CA MET A 52 -3.55 -2.09 -4.43
C MET A 52 -3.90 -1.60 -5.83
N SER A 53 -5.12 -1.11 -6.04
CA SER A 53 -5.58 -0.57 -7.32
C SER A 53 -4.69 0.59 -7.78
N ALA A 54 -4.37 1.52 -6.88
CA ALA A 54 -3.57 2.69 -7.23
C ALA A 54 -2.11 2.34 -7.56
N PHE A 55 -1.51 1.36 -6.86
CA PHE A 55 -0.17 0.87 -7.19
C PHE A 55 -0.16 0.08 -8.49
N PHE A 56 -1.19 -0.75 -8.74
CA PHE A 56 -1.33 -1.46 -10.00
C PHE A 56 -1.51 -0.50 -11.18
N ASP A 57 -2.35 0.53 -11.04
CA ASP A 57 -2.54 1.59 -12.03
C ASP A 57 -1.24 2.37 -12.33
N ALA A 58 -0.34 2.46 -11.34
CA ALA A 58 0.99 3.06 -11.50
C ALA A 58 2.02 2.11 -12.15
N GLY A 59 1.62 0.87 -12.46
CA GLY A 59 2.44 -0.11 -13.15
C GLY A 59 3.20 -1.07 -12.24
N HIS A 60 2.98 -1.04 -10.92
CA HIS A 60 3.62 -1.98 -9.99
C HIS A 60 2.94 -3.36 -10.01
N ILE A 61 3.70 -4.39 -9.65
CA ILE A 61 3.15 -5.72 -9.38
C ILE A 61 2.68 -5.73 -7.93
N VAL A 62 1.41 -6.06 -7.69
CA VAL A 62 0.82 -6.02 -6.34
C VAL A 62 0.46 -7.41 -5.85
N SER A 63 0.68 -7.65 -4.57
CA SER A 63 0.23 -8.83 -3.82
C SER A 63 -0.23 -8.39 -2.44
N ASN A 64 -1.05 -9.18 -1.76
CA ASN A 64 -1.50 -8.88 -0.40
C ASN A 64 -1.47 -10.12 0.49
N GLY A 65 -1.21 -9.89 1.76
CA GLY A 65 -1.43 -10.84 2.84
C GLY A 65 -2.89 -10.84 3.30
N HIS A 66 -3.15 -11.63 4.34
CA HIS A 66 -4.44 -11.61 5.02
C HIS A 66 -4.62 -10.31 5.83
N ILE A 67 -5.86 -9.91 6.11
CA ILE A 67 -6.11 -8.81 7.05
C ILE A 67 -5.78 -9.30 8.47
N LEU A 68 -4.75 -8.74 9.08
CA LEU A 68 -4.28 -9.11 10.41
C LEU A 68 -5.03 -8.29 11.47
N ARG A 69 -5.56 -8.95 12.50
CA ARG A 69 -6.20 -8.27 13.63
C ARG A 69 -5.35 -8.37 14.88
N LEU A 70 -5.02 -7.22 15.46
CA LEU A 70 -4.28 -7.10 16.71
C LEU A 70 -5.17 -6.51 17.81
N GLU A 71 -5.03 -7.04 19.03
CA GLU A 71 -5.80 -6.56 20.18
C GLU A 71 -5.42 -5.12 20.57
N LYS A 72 -4.16 -4.73 20.31
CA LYS A 72 -3.60 -3.44 20.69
C LYS A 72 -2.82 -2.84 19.54
N ASN A 73 -2.75 -1.51 19.54
CA ASN A 73 -1.85 -0.79 18.65
C ASN A 73 -0.40 -1.23 18.89
N PRO A 74 0.34 -1.64 17.85
CA PRO A 74 1.73 -2.01 17.99
C PRO A 74 2.56 -0.78 18.39
N SER A 75 3.47 -0.97 19.35
CA SER A 75 4.35 0.11 19.84
C SER A 75 5.55 0.36 18.94
N LYS A 76 5.93 -0.63 18.12
CA LYS A 76 7.03 -0.56 17.16
C LYS A 76 6.57 -0.01 15.82
N VAL A 77 7.50 0.63 15.10
CA VAL A 77 7.29 1.05 13.71
C VAL A 77 7.11 -0.17 12.81
N PHE A 78 7.94 -1.18 12.99
CA PHE A 78 7.77 -2.52 12.42
C PHE A 78 7.29 -3.47 13.53
N PRO A 79 6.01 -3.87 13.55
CA PRO A 79 5.47 -4.77 14.56
C PRO A 79 6.10 -6.17 14.49
N ASP A 80 6.22 -6.87 15.61
CA ASP A 80 6.73 -8.25 15.60
C ASP A 80 5.67 -9.20 15.02
N GLU A 81 4.40 -8.84 15.18
CA GLU A 81 3.24 -9.63 14.76
C GLU A 81 3.08 -9.73 13.24
N VAL A 82 3.83 -8.94 12.46
CA VAL A 82 3.80 -8.96 11.00
C VAL A 82 5.05 -9.61 10.38
N GLU A 83 5.95 -10.16 11.20
CA GLU A 83 7.24 -10.68 10.75
C GLU A 83 7.07 -11.86 9.78
N ASP A 84 6.11 -12.75 10.05
CA ASP A 84 5.80 -13.89 9.18
C ASP A 84 5.31 -13.43 7.79
N ASP A 85 4.35 -12.48 7.74
CA ASP A 85 3.84 -11.91 6.49
C ASP A 85 4.95 -11.18 5.70
N TYR A 86 5.87 -10.51 6.41
CA TYR A 86 7.03 -9.88 5.80
C TYR A 86 7.98 -10.88 5.15
N TYR A 87 8.30 -11.98 5.84
CA TYR A 87 9.15 -13.03 5.25
C TYR A 87 8.48 -13.73 4.08
N GLU A 88 7.16 -13.91 4.12
CA GLU A 88 6.41 -14.42 2.99
C GLU A 88 6.47 -13.46 1.79
N ALA A 89 6.28 -12.16 2.02
CA ALA A 89 6.45 -11.14 0.98
C ALA A 89 7.86 -11.14 0.39
N ALA A 90 8.89 -11.24 1.23
CA ALA A 90 10.28 -11.30 0.81
C ALA A 90 10.58 -12.56 -0.01
N ALA A 91 10.09 -13.73 0.43
CA ALA A 91 10.21 -14.98 -0.31
C ALA A 91 9.45 -14.96 -1.64
N GLY A 92 8.34 -14.22 -1.69
CA GLY A 92 7.56 -13.94 -2.90
C GLY A 92 8.25 -12.98 -3.87
N GLY A 93 9.37 -12.35 -3.48
CA GLY A 93 10.14 -11.45 -4.32
C GLY A 93 9.70 -9.99 -4.28
N ALA A 94 8.94 -9.58 -3.25
CA ALA A 94 8.56 -8.18 -3.09
C ALA A 94 9.79 -7.28 -2.82
N ASP A 95 9.79 -6.10 -3.41
CA ASP A 95 10.78 -5.04 -3.20
C ASP A 95 10.41 -4.16 -2.01
N TYR A 96 9.09 -3.96 -1.84
CA TYR A 96 8.52 -3.16 -0.76
C TYR A 96 7.41 -3.92 -0.05
N PHE A 97 7.37 -3.75 1.27
CA PHE A 97 6.31 -4.22 2.14
C PHE A 97 5.55 -3.03 2.72
N VAL A 98 4.24 -2.97 2.48
CA VAL A 98 3.39 -1.86 2.88
C VAL A 98 2.44 -2.32 3.98
N ILE A 99 2.52 -1.68 5.14
CA ILE A 99 1.60 -1.91 6.26
C ILE A 99 0.60 -0.76 6.32
N ALA A 100 -0.68 -1.07 6.17
CA ALA A 100 -1.77 -0.13 6.45
C ALA A 100 -2.40 -0.47 7.81
N LEU A 101 -2.03 0.28 8.84
CA LEU A 101 -2.58 0.15 10.19
C LEU A 101 -3.83 1.01 10.34
N LEU A 102 -4.99 0.37 10.56
CA LEU A 102 -6.27 1.02 10.79
C LEU A 102 -6.65 0.89 12.27
N GLU A 103 -6.71 2.01 12.97
CA GLU A 103 -7.15 2.09 14.37
C GLU A 103 -8.65 2.36 14.43
N TYR A 104 -9.42 1.38 14.89
CA TYR A 104 -10.86 1.50 15.02
C TYR A 104 -11.28 2.05 16.38
N LYS A 105 -12.36 2.83 16.39
CA LYS A 105 -13.09 3.22 17.59
C LYS A 105 -14.57 2.94 17.42
N SER A 106 -15.22 2.55 18.52
CA SER A 106 -16.67 2.41 18.56
C SER A 106 -17.31 3.80 18.61
N GLN A 107 -18.15 4.10 17.63
CA GLN A 107 -18.96 5.31 17.55
C GLN A 107 -20.42 4.90 17.33
N ASN A 108 -21.29 5.18 18.30
CA ASN A 108 -22.71 4.80 18.26
C ASN A 108 -22.95 3.30 18.00
N GLY A 109 -22.13 2.43 18.60
CA GLY A 109 -22.25 0.97 18.46
C GLY A 109 -21.73 0.42 17.13
N LYS A 110 -21.11 1.24 16.28
CA LYS A 110 -20.43 0.81 15.05
C LYS A 110 -18.95 1.14 15.16
N TYR A 111 -18.09 0.20 14.78
CA TYR A 111 -16.67 0.47 14.66
C TYR A 111 -16.38 1.21 13.36
N ARG A 112 -15.56 2.25 13.46
CA ARG A 112 -15.05 3.00 12.32
C ARG A 112 -13.56 3.28 12.51
N PRO A 113 -12.78 3.36 11.42
CA PRO A 113 -11.42 3.88 11.51
C PRO A 113 -11.44 5.27 12.15
N SER A 114 -10.51 5.49 13.06
CA SER A 114 -10.29 6.74 13.79
C SER A 114 -8.90 7.32 13.51
N GLY A 115 -7.97 6.48 13.05
CA GLY A 115 -6.65 6.85 12.57
C GLY A 115 -6.13 5.78 11.63
N ILE A 116 -5.38 6.20 10.62
CA ILE A 116 -4.85 5.29 9.61
C ILE A 116 -3.39 5.65 9.41
N SER A 117 -2.50 4.67 9.47
CA SER A 117 -1.06 4.85 9.30
C SER A 117 -0.58 3.90 8.21
N VAL A 118 -0.08 4.45 7.11
CA VAL A 118 0.52 3.65 6.04
C VAL A 118 2.03 3.78 6.15
N ARG A 119 2.70 2.63 6.25
CA ARG A 119 4.15 2.51 6.44
C ARG A 119 4.72 1.66 5.33
N VAL A 120 5.83 2.08 4.75
CA VAL A 120 6.48 1.42 3.63
C VAL A 120 7.88 1.03 4.04
N PHE A 121 8.19 -0.25 3.90
CA PHE A 121 9.50 -0.80 4.20
C PHE A 121 10.14 -1.32 2.92
N ASN A 122 11.44 -1.08 2.77
CA ASN A 122 12.22 -1.74 1.73
C ASN A 122 12.61 -3.13 2.22
N ILE A 123 12.33 -4.18 1.45
CA ILE A 123 12.56 -5.57 1.90
C ILE A 123 14.04 -5.90 2.07
N GLU A 124 14.92 -5.33 1.24
CA GLU A 124 16.35 -5.65 1.28
C GLU A 124 17.06 -5.07 2.51
N SER A 125 16.71 -3.84 2.88
CA SER A 125 17.31 -3.11 4.01
C SER A 125 16.50 -3.19 5.31
N THR A 126 15.22 -3.57 5.22
CA THR A 126 14.24 -3.46 6.32
C THR A 126 14.00 -2.03 6.81
N ASP A 127 14.52 -1.03 6.09
CA ASP A 127 14.37 0.38 6.46
C ASP A 127 12.96 0.88 6.15
N LEU A 128 12.43 1.73 7.05
CA LEU A 128 11.23 2.51 6.77
C LEU A 128 11.58 3.57 5.71
N VAL A 129 10.97 3.43 4.53
CA VAL A 129 11.14 4.35 3.39
C VAL A 129 10.20 5.54 3.51
N TYR A 130 8.96 5.28 3.90
CA TYR A 130 7.92 6.29 3.97
C TYR A 130 6.89 5.94 5.03
N GLN A 131 6.35 6.96 5.69
CA GLN A 131 5.20 6.83 6.57
C GLN A 131 4.30 8.05 6.43
N GLN A 132 2.99 7.80 6.35
CA GLN A 132 1.98 8.84 6.42
C GLN A 132 0.85 8.43 7.34
N ASN A 133 0.41 9.37 8.18
CA ASN A 133 -0.75 9.21 9.02
C ASN A 133 -1.91 10.02 8.43
N PHE A 134 -3.06 9.40 8.27
CA PHE A 134 -4.29 9.99 7.81
C PHE A 134 -5.26 10.07 8.98
N ALA A 135 -5.89 11.24 9.13
CA ALA A 135 -7.03 11.37 10.02
C ALA A 135 -8.22 10.67 9.35
N ALA A 136 -8.82 9.69 10.03
CA ALA A 136 -10.07 9.14 9.54
C ALA A 136 -11.17 10.20 9.72
N GLY A 137 -11.85 10.53 8.63
CA GLY A 137 -12.92 11.54 8.66
C GLY A 137 -14.06 11.05 9.55
N THR A 138 -14.39 11.79 10.61
CA THR A 138 -15.57 11.49 11.42
C THR A 138 -16.81 11.59 10.54
N GLY A 139 -17.38 10.45 10.15
CA GLY A 139 -18.56 10.42 9.27
C GLY A 139 -18.28 10.20 7.79
N ALA A 140 -17.03 9.94 7.40
CA ALA A 140 -16.69 9.64 6.01
C ALA A 140 -17.53 8.48 5.46
N SER A 141 -18.01 8.64 4.23
CA SER A 141 -18.69 7.60 3.46
C SER A 141 -17.69 6.57 2.94
N LEU A 142 -18.14 5.36 2.62
CA LEU A 142 -17.29 4.32 2.03
C LEU A 142 -16.60 4.79 0.73
N LYS A 143 -17.28 5.66 -0.04
CA LYS A 143 -16.72 6.26 -1.25
C LYS A 143 -15.57 7.22 -0.95
N GLU A 144 -15.69 8.03 0.10
CA GLU A 144 -14.62 8.93 0.54
C GLU A 144 -13.44 8.12 1.07
N GLU A 145 -13.68 7.05 1.83
CA GLU A 145 -12.61 6.16 2.33
C GLU A 145 -11.83 5.50 1.19
N SER A 146 -12.51 4.97 0.16
CA SER A 146 -11.86 4.44 -1.04
C SER A 146 -11.04 5.51 -1.78
N THR A 147 -11.54 6.74 -1.83
CA THR A 147 -10.81 7.87 -2.45
C THR A 147 -9.57 8.21 -1.64
N ASN A 148 -9.69 8.29 -0.31
CA ASN A 148 -8.59 8.56 0.61
C ASN A 148 -7.50 7.48 0.50
N ALA A 149 -7.87 6.20 0.41
CA ALA A 149 -6.92 5.10 0.22
C ALA A 149 -6.13 5.25 -1.09
N ARG A 150 -6.80 5.60 -2.19
CA ARG A 150 -6.14 5.86 -3.48
C ARG A 150 -5.24 7.09 -3.45
N GLU A 151 -5.65 8.15 -2.76
CA GLU A 151 -4.83 9.35 -2.57
C GLU A 151 -3.59 9.06 -1.70
N ALA A 152 -3.73 8.23 -0.67
CA ALA A 152 -2.62 7.75 0.14
C ALA A 152 -1.60 6.99 -0.72
N ALA A 153 -2.04 6.05 -1.54
CA ALA A 153 -1.15 5.35 -2.48
C ALA A 153 -0.44 6.32 -3.43
N ARG A 154 -1.15 7.30 -4.00
CA ARG A 154 -0.55 8.32 -4.89
C ARG A 154 0.51 9.17 -4.19
N ALA A 155 0.36 9.43 -2.89
CA ALA A 155 1.37 10.12 -2.11
C ALA A 155 2.61 9.24 -1.85
N ILE A 156 2.43 7.92 -1.78
CA ILE A 156 3.50 6.95 -1.51
C ILE A 156 4.32 6.64 -2.77
N ILE A 157 3.67 6.41 -3.92
CA ILE A 157 4.30 5.94 -5.16
C ILE A 157 5.60 6.70 -5.52
N PRO A 158 5.68 8.05 -5.43
CA PRO A 158 6.91 8.79 -5.76
C PRO A 158 8.12 8.48 -4.87
N HIS A 159 7.91 7.85 -3.71
CA HIS A 159 8.98 7.47 -2.79
C HIS A 159 9.55 6.08 -3.08
N LEU A 160 8.92 5.31 -3.97
CA LEU A 160 9.43 4.03 -4.42
C LEU A 160 10.46 4.26 -5.52
N LYS A 161 11.62 3.63 -5.38
CA LYS A 161 12.60 3.55 -6.44
C LYS A 161 12.24 2.38 -7.34
N ASP A 162 12.10 2.66 -8.63
CA ASP A 162 12.13 1.63 -9.67
C ASP A 162 13.50 0.92 -9.63
N ARG A 163 13.50 -0.39 -9.87
CA ARG A 163 14.72 -1.21 -9.86
C ARG A 163 15.61 -0.99 -11.09
#